data_AF-A0A6N8J5A3-F1
#
_entry.id   AF-A0A6N8J5A3-F1
#
_cell.length_a   1.000
_cell.length_b   1.000
_cell.length_c   1.000
_cell.angle_alpha   90.00
_cell.angle_beta   90.00
_cell.angle_gamma   90.00
#
_symmetry.space_group_name_H-M   'P 1'
#
loop_
_entity.id
_entity.type
_entity.pdbx_description
1 polymer ?
#
loop_
_entity_poly.entity_id
_entity_poly.type
_entity_poly.pdbx_seq_one_letter_code
_entity_poly.pdbx_strand_id
1 'polypeptide(L)'
;MWILLITSSVVALYNWICLLRGEVVLLISSDGMKYEGKMMRWNTIVDFETVTYHDSETGNCTYLILKLSNSYLSVNIDISRLNANEEQIREWIKMYTTLPVDKGHHTNPI
;
A
#
# COMPACT_ATOMS: atom_id res chain seq x y z
N MET A 1 3.23 1.86 33.10
CA MET A 1 3.27 0.41 32.76
C MET A 1 1.91 -0.11 32.26
N TRP A 2 0.82 0.10 32.98
CA TRP A 2 -0.54 -0.34 32.58
C TRP A 2 -1.05 0.24 31.24
N ILE A 3 -0.73 1.51 30.95
CA ILE A 3 -1.11 2.16 29.68
C ILE A 3 -0.44 1.50 28.47
N LEU A 4 0.81 1.03 28.61
CA LEU A 4 1.54 0.31 27.55
C LEU A 4 0.92 -1.08 27.30
N LEU A 5 0.47 -1.75 28.35
CA LEU A 5 -0.23 -3.04 28.24
C LEU A 5 -1.56 -2.90 27.50
N ILE A 6 -2.35 -1.86 27.84
CA ILE A 6 -3.64 -1.58 27.20
C ILE A 6 -3.46 -1.21 25.72
N THR A 7 -2.50 -0.34 25.40
CA THR A 7 -2.22 0.03 24.00
C THR A 7 -1.72 -1.16 23.18
N SER A 8 -0.83 -2.01 23.74
CA SER A 8 -0.37 -3.21 23.03
C SER A 8 -1.50 -4.22 22.77
N SER A 9 -2.43 -4.37 23.71
CA SER A 9 -3.54 -5.31 23.59
C SER A 9 -4.62 -4.80 22.62
N VAL A 10 -4.88 -3.49 22.57
CA VAL A 10 -5.77 -2.90 21.54
C VAL A 10 -5.18 -3.07 20.14
N VAL A 11 -3.88 -2.84 19.95
CA VAL A 11 -3.21 -3.02 18.66
C VAL A 11 -3.21 -4.49 18.24
N ALA A 12 -2.98 -5.41 19.18
CA ALA A 12 -3.05 -6.84 18.92
C ALA A 12 -4.47 -7.29 18.52
N LEU A 13 -5.49 -6.79 19.23
CA LEU A 13 -6.89 -7.11 18.93
C LEU A 13 -7.33 -6.55 17.58
N TYR A 14 -6.94 -5.32 17.26
CA TYR A 14 -7.23 -4.69 15.97
C TYR A 14 -6.57 -5.44 14.81
N ASN A 15 -5.29 -5.79 14.96
CA ASN A 15 -4.59 -6.66 14.00
C ASN A 15 -5.29 -8.00 13.82
N TRP A 16 -5.83 -8.59 14.89
CA TRP A 16 -6.52 -9.88 14.83
C TRP A 16 -7.89 -9.78 14.15
N ILE A 17 -8.62 -8.70 14.38
CA ILE A 17 -9.90 -8.41 13.70
C ILE A 17 -9.68 -8.18 12.20
N CYS A 18 -8.66 -7.41 11.82
CA CYS A 18 -8.31 -7.23 10.40
C CYS A 18 -7.90 -8.55 9.74
N LEU A 19 -7.18 -9.43 10.45
CA LEU A 19 -6.83 -10.77 9.98
C LEU A 19 -8.06 -11.67 9.74
N LEU A 20 -9.07 -11.59 10.62
CA LEU A 20 -10.29 -12.40 10.51
C LEU A 20 -11.27 -11.88 9.44
N ARG A 21 -11.25 -10.59 9.13
CA ARG A 21 -12.12 -9.99 8.11
C ARG A 21 -11.59 -10.08 6.68
N GLY A 22 -10.33 -10.48 6.49
CA GLY A 22 -9.69 -10.42 5.17
C GLY A 22 -9.65 -8.99 4.61
N GLU A 23 -9.70 -7.98 5.49
CA GLU A 23 -9.53 -6.59 5.08
C GLU A 23 -8.08 -6.42 4.62
N VAL A 24 -7.91 -6.09 3.35
CA VAL A 24 -6.60 -5.84 2.77
C VAL A 24 -6.10 -4.50 3.31
N VAL A 25 -5.12 -4.54 4.21
CA VAL A 25 -4.57 -3.34 4.84
C VAL A 25 -3.20 -3.02 4.23
N LEU A 26 -3.07 -1.80 3.70
CA LEU A 26 -1.79 -1.19 3.36
C LEU A 26 -1.28 -0.39 4.56
N LEU A 27 -0.16 -0.79 5.14
CA LEU A 27 0.50 -0.05 6.21
C LEU A 27 1.73 0.66 5.64
N ILE A 28 1.82 1.98 5.81
CA ILE A 28 2.96 2.78 5.40
C ILE A 28 3.68 3.29 6.65
N SER A 29 5.01 3.13 6.68
CA SER A 29 5.85 3.48 7.83
C SER A 29 7.20 4.07 7.37
N SER A 30 8.00 4.55 8.31
CA SER A 30 9.36 5.04 8.04
C SER A 30 10.27 4.01 7.35
N ASP A 31 10.00 2.72 7.54
CA ASP A 31 10.88 1.65 7.06
C ASP A 31 10.44 1.10 5.70
N GLY A 32 9.19 1.33 5.32
CA GLY A 32 8.60 0.82 4.09
C GLY A 32 7.08 0.69 4.14
N MET A 33 6.58 -0.08 3.18
CA MET A 33 5.17 -0.45 3.08
C MET A 33 4.97 -1.93 3.40
N LYS A 34 3.88 -2.26 4.10
CA LYS A 34 3.44 -3.64 4.32
C LYS A 34 2.07 -3.83 3.70
N TYR A 35 1.96 -4.84 2.84
CA TYR A 35 0.73 -5.22 2.17
C TYR A 35 0.57 -6.74 2.24
N GLU A 36 -0.62 -7.23 2.62
CA GLU A 36 -0.90 -8.67 2.77
C GLU A 36 0.19 -9.45 3.55
N GLY A 37 0.69 -8.85 4.63
CA GLY A 37 1.72 -9.47 5.47
C GLY A 37 3.15 -9.36 4.92
N LYS A 38 3.35 -8.95 3.67
CA LYS A 38 4.67 -8.78 3.04
C LYS A 38 5.19 -7.35 3.24
N MET A 39 6.40 -7.23 3.77
CA MET A 39 7.08 -5.95 3.97
C MET A 39 7.97 -5.62 2.77
N MET A 40 7.81 -4.42 2.21
CA MET A 40 8.59 -3.85 1.12
C MET A 40 9.30 -2.61 1.65
N ARG A 41 10.63 -2.65 1.72
CA ARG A 41 11.43 -1.56 2.28
C ARG A 41 11.63 -0.46 1.25
N TRP A 42 11.75 0.79 1.69
CA TRP A 42 11.95 1.92 0.77
C TRP A 42 13.17 1.76 -0.12
N ASN A 43 14.27 1.24 0.41
CA ASN A 43 15.50 0.99 -0.36
C ASN A 43 15.37 -0.13 -1.41
N THR A 44 14.29 -0.90 -1.36
CA THR A 44 13.98 -1.92 -2.37
C THR A 44 13.04 -1.40 -3.44
N ILE A 45 12.37 -0.26 -3.25
CA ILE A 45 11.41 0.29 -4.20
C ILE A 45 12.14 1.33 -5.06
N VAL A 46 12.13 1.14 -6.38
CA VAL A 46 12.83 2.01 -7.34
C VAL A 46 11.89 3.08 -7.88
N ASP A 47 10.69 2.66 -8.28
CA ASP A 47 9.64 3.56 -8.74
C ASP A 47 8.27 3.06 -8.31
N PHE A 48 7.32 3.99 -8.29
CA PHE A 48 5.92 3.68 -8.09
C PHE A 48 5.05 4.47 -9.06
N GLU A 49 3.96 3.83 -9.47
CA GLU A 49 2.92 4.43 -10.31
C GLU A 49 1.55 3.94 -9.85
N THR A 50 0.53 4.71 -10.16
CA THR A 50 -0.86 4.27 -10.00
C THR A 50 -1.48 4.09 -11.37
N VAL A 51 -2.18 2.97 -11.55
CA VAL A 51 -2.83 2.63 -12.81
C VAL A 51 -4.29 2.32 -12.56
N THR A 52 -5.18 3.06 -13.23
CA THR A 52 -6.60 2.69 -13.27
C THR A 52 -6.86 1.87 -14.52
N TYR A 53 -7.36 0.65 -14.31
CA TYR A 53 -7.90 -0.20 -15.36
C TYR A 53 -9.41 -0.03 -15.41
N HIS A 54 -9.92 0.18 -16.62
CA HIS A 54 -11.36 0.32 -16.85
C HIS A 54 -11.94 -1.06 -17.18
N ASP A 55 -12.39 -1.81 -16.18
CA ASP A 55 -13.06 -3.10 -16.41
C ASP A 55 -14.55 -2.86 -16.69
N SER A 56 -15.03 -3.39 -17.82
CA SER A 56 -16.43 -3.31 -18.23
C SER A 56 -17.38 -4.10 -17.35
N GLU A 57 -16.90 -5.09 -16.59
CA GLU A 57 -17.72 -5.95 -15.73
C GLU A 57 -17.70 -5.53 -14.26
N THR A 58 -16.54 -5.12 -13.74
CA THR A 58 -16.35 -4.82 -12.31
C THR A 58 -16.18 -3.34 -11.98
N GLY A 59 -16.10 -2.47 -13.00
CA GLY A 59 -15.90 -1.03 -12.84
C GLY A 59 -14.42 -0.63 -12.85
N ASN A 60 -14.13 0.59 -12.40
CA ASN A 60 -12.77 1.11 -12.40
C ASN A 60 -11.98 0.57 -11.20
N CYS A 61 -10.94 -0.22 -11.46
CA CYS A 61 -10.01 -0.69 -10.44
C CYS A 61 -8.69 0.08 -10.55
N THR A 62 -8.29 0.75 -9.47
CA THR A 62 -7.03 1.47 -9.39
C THR A 62 -6.03 0.64 -8.59
N TYR A 63 -4.85 0.44 -9.17
CA TYR A 63 -3.75 -0.29 -8.57
C TYR A 63 -2.55 0.63 -8.34
N LEU A 64 -1.89 0.49 -7.20
CA LEU A 64 -0.55 1.02 -6.96
C LEU A 64 0.46 -0.06 -7.37
N ILE A 65 1.25 0.23 -8.39
CA ILE A 65 2.31 -0.63 -8.89
C ILE A 65 3.63 -0.14 -8.29
N LEU A 66 4.31 -1.02 -7.56
CA LEU A 66 5.63 -0.78 -7.00
C LEU A 66 6.65 -1.62 -7.76
N LYS A 67 7.64 -0.97 -8.38
CA LYS A 67 8.77 -1.69 -9.00
C LYS A 67 9.90 -1.84 -8.00
N LEU A 68 10.30 -3.09 -7.76
CA LEU A 68 11.37 -3.41 -6.84
C LEU A 68 12.73 -3.45 -7.57
N SER A 69 13.81 -3.13 -6.86
CA SER A 69 15.19 -3.14 -7.36
C SER A 69 15.68 -4.56 -7.66
N ASN A 70 15.02 -5.57 -7.11
CA ASN A 70 15.35 -6.98 -7.34
C ASN A 70 14.54 -7.52 -8.52
N SER A 71 15.21 -7.76 -9.65
CA SER A 71 14.81 -8.57 -10.80
C SER A 71 13.29 -8.60 -11.12
N TYR A 72 12.81 -7.60 -11.88
CA TYR A 72 11.50 -7.58 -12.56
C TYR A 72 10.24 -7.80 -11.70
N LEU A 73 10.36 -7.70 -10.37
CA LEU A 73 9.22 -7.83 -9.47
C LEU A 73 8.44 -6.52 -9.38
N SER A 74 7.26 -6.53 -10.00
CA SER A 74 6.23 -5.53 -9.81
C SER A 74 5.24 -6.04 -8.77
N VAL A 75 5.03 -5.26 -7.70
CA VAL A 75 3.97 -5.54 -6.74
C VAL A 75 2.78 -4.66 -7.09
N ASN A 76 1.65 -5.29 -7.39
CA ASN A 76 0.41 -4.60 -7.70
C ASN A 76 -0.48 -4.64 -6.47
N ILE A 77 -0.77 -3.48 -5.91
CA ILE A 77 -1.58 -3.29 -4.73
C ILE A 77 -2.91 -2.73 -5.21
N ASP A 78 -4.01 -3.46 -5.04
CA ASP A 78 -5.34 -2.93 -5.35
C ASP A 78 -5.71 -1.86 -4.30
N ILE A 79 -5.67 -0.59 -4.72
CA ILE A 79 -5.99 0.54 -3.85
C ILE A 79 -7.46 0.93 -3.92
N SER A 80 -8.22 0.41 -4.89
CA SER A 80 -9.67 0.66 -5.01
C SER A 80 -10.47 0.07 -3.83
N ARG A 81 -9.88 -0.92 -3.15
CA ARG A 81 -10.46 -1.58 -1.96
C ARG A 81 -9.97 -0.96 -0.65
N LEU A 82 -9.05 0.02 -0.71
CA LEU A 82 -8.54 0.70 0.47
C LEU A 82 -9.43 1.91 0.80
N ASN A 83 -9.54 2.24 2.08
CA ASN A 83 -10.20 3.46 2.55
C ASN A 83 -9.27 4.68 2.46
N ALA A 84 -8.47 4.76 1.40
CA ALA A 84 -7.52 5.84 1.13
C ALA A 84 -7.50 6.14 -0.37
N ASN A 85 -7.49 7.42 -0.74
CA ASN A 85 -7.40 7.79 -2.14
C ASN A 85 -5.94 7.81 -2.62
N GLU A 86 -5.74 7.87 -3.95
CA GLU A 86 -4.41 7.88 -4.54
C GLU A 86 -3.52 9.04 -4.02
N GLU A 87 -4.09 10.24 -3.94
CA GLU A 87 -3.35 11.44 -3.58
C GLU A 87 -2.77 11.31 -2.17
N GLN A 88 -3.58 10.82 -1.22
CA GLN A 88 -3.17 10.53 0.15
C GLN A 88 -2.04 9.49 0.21
N ILE A 89 -2.16 8.40 -0.56
CA ILE A 89 -1.11 7.37 -0.61
C ILE A 89 0.19 7.97 -1.12
N ARG A 90 0.13 8.76 -2.19
CA ARG A 90 1.29 9.41 -2.81
C ARG A 90 1.94 10.42 -1.86
N GLU A 91 1.15 11.21 -1.14
CA GLU A 91 1.64 12.11 -0.11
C GLU A 91 2.34 11.36 1.04
N TRP A 92 1.74 10.27 1.54
CA TRP A 92 2.36 9.46 2.58
C TRP A 92 3.71 8.88 2.14
N ILE A 93 3.81 8.36 0.92
CA ILE A 93 5.09 7.88 0.38
C ILE A 93 6.14 9.01 0.39
N LYS A 94 5.76 10.20 -0.08
CA LYS A 94 6.64 11.38 -0.11
C LYS A 94 7.03 11.88 1.28
N MET A 95 6.16 11.73 2.29
CA MET A 95 6.48 12.09 3.68
C MET A 95 7.57 11.20 4.29
N TYR A 96 7.58 9.91 3.94
CA TYR A 96 8.51 8.94 4.54
C TYR A 96 9.79 8.74 3.73
N THR A 97 9.81 9.08 2.45
CA THR A 97 10.98 8.85 1.60
C THR A 97 11.02 9.73 0.34
N THR A 98 12.23 10.02 -0.14
CA THR A 98 12.51 10.62 -1.46
C THR A 98 13.12 9.62 -2.45
N LEU A 99 13.30 8.37 -2.04
CA LEU A 99 13.99 7.34 -2.82
C LEU A 99 13.19 6.86 -4.05
N PRO A 100 11.93 6.40 -3.92
CA PRO A 100 11.23 5.87 -5.06
C PRO A 100 10.77 7.00 -5.98
N VAL A 101 11.03 6.84 -7.28
CA VAL A 101 10.60 7.82 -8.29
C VAL A 101 9.10 7.71 -8.49
N ASP A 102 8.41 8.83 -8.30
CA ASP A 102 6.99 8.99 -8.59
C ASP A 102 6.80 9.13 -10.12
N LYS A 103 6.18 8.12 -10.75
CA LYS A 103 5.86 8.13 -12.20
C LYS A 103 4.46 8.68 -12.52
N GLY A 104 3.70 9.10 -11.51
CA GLY A 104 2.37 9.66 -11.67
C GLY A 104 1.26 8.63 -11.79
N HIS A 105 0.16 9.06 -12.41
CA HIS A 105 -1.05 8.28 -12.67
C HIS A 105 -1.16 7.96 -14.16
N HIS A 106 -1.48 6.71 -14.49
CA HIS A 106 -1.85 6.30 -15.84
C HIS A 106 -3.25 5.68 -15.84
N THR A 107 -4.02 5.96 -16.88
CA THR A 107 -5.27 5.24 -17.13
C THR A 107 -5.04 4.38 -18.35
N ASN A 108 -5.15 3.06 -18.19
CA ASN A 108 -5.09 2.16 -19.33
C ASN A 108 -6.52 1.89 -19.81
N PRO A 109 -6.91 2.40 -21.00
CA PRO A 109 -8.08 1.87 -21.67
C PRO A 109 -7.78 0.41 -22.04
N ILE A 110 -8.66 -0.51 -21.64
CA ILE A 110 -8.60 -1.91 -22.08
C ILE A 110 -8.84 -1.96 -23.59
#